data_AF-A0A8B8F303-F1
#
_entry.id   AF-A0A8B8F303-F1
#
_cell.length_a   1.000
_cell.length_b   1.000
_cell.length_c   1.000
_cell.angle_alpha   90.00
_cell.angle_beta   90.00
_cell.angle_gamma   90.00
#
_symmetry.space_group_name_H-M   'P 1'
#
loop_
_entity.id
_entity.type
_entity.pdbx_description
1 polymer ?
#
loop_
_entity_poly.entity_id
_entity_poly.type
_entity_poly.pdbx_seq_one_letter_code
_entity_poly.pdbx_strand_id
1 'polypeptide(L)'
;MIDKFVCAEIPNPDVDPLLYEIVKANMIHGQCGLLNKNSPCMKGGVCSKRYPVTLIQETQRGEDGYPKYRRRSTNDGGFKVSIESIDLDNSSIKSIKYVCKYVTKGSDHAAFGLGKSDHTDEIKIYESGRYISSSEAAWKILGFYIHDRYPAIIHLDVHLENGQRVYFTANNVAERIENPPTTLQAFFQICQTDNFARTLLYPQVASYYVWKNKNFVRRKQGQNVEGWPGVKKDTALGRVYTIHPNNVECYHLRLLLHYVKGPTSYSFLKIVNNIEYPTFQATYKALGLLEDDNQ
;
A
#
# COMPACT_ATOMS: atom_id res chain seq x y z
N MET A 1 13.71 -0.89 -6.74
CA MET A 1 12.39 -0.34 -7.19
C MET A 1 11.61 0.30 -6.03
N ILE A 2 11.54 -0.35 -4.86
CA ILE A 2 10.82 0.14 -3.66
C ILE A 2 11.40 1.48 -3.15
N ASP A 3 12.71 1.61 -3.17
CA ASP A 3 13.44 2.78 -2.65
C ASP A 3 13.12 4.12 -3.32
N LYS A 4 12.54 4.09 -4.52
CA LYS A 4 12.03 5.28 -5.21
C LYS A 4 10.74 5.83 -4.58
N PHE A 5 10.02 4.99 -3.84
CA PHE A 5 8.73 5.30 -3.25
C PHE A 5 8.80 5.40 -1.72
N VAL A 6 9.64 4.59 -1.08
CA VAL A 6 9.79 4.57 0.38
C VAL A 6 11.25 4.36 0.76
N CYS A 7 11.78 5.28 1.56
CA CYS A 7 13.09 5.16 2.22
C CYS A 7 13.08 5.89 3.57
N ALA A 8 14.09 5.65 4.40
CA ALA A 8 14.29 6.33 5.66
C ALA A 8 15.46 7.32 5.55
N GLU A 9 15.39 8.23 4.57
CA GLU A 9 16.44 9.21 4.27
C GLU A 9 15.96 10.64 4.42
N ILE A 10 16.83 11.52 4.94
CA ILE A 10 16.62 12.98 4.89
C ILE A 10 16.30 13.37 3.43
N PRO A 11 15.17 14.05 3.18
CA PRO A 11 14.78 14.45 1.83
C PRO A 11 15.84 15.33 1.17
N ASN A 12 15.92 15.28 -0.16
CA ASN A 12 16.79 16.19 -0.89
C ASN A 12 16.21 17.62 -0.81
N PRO A 13 16.94 18.60 -0.23
CA PRO A 13 16.45 19.97 -0.10
C PRO A 13 16.23 20.67 -1.44
N ASP A 14 16.92 20.26 -2.51
CA ASP A 14 16.77 20.86 -3.84
C ASP A 14 15.57 20.30 -4.61
N VAL A 15 15.19 19.05 -4.34
CA VAL A 15 14.09 18.34 -5.03
C VAL A 15 12.77 18.49 -4.29
N ASP A 16 12.79 18.44 -2.96
CA ASP A 16 11.61 18.58 -2.11
C ASP A 16 11.92 19.41 -0.84
N PRO A 17 12.07 20.74 -1.00
CA PRO A 17 12.41 21.64 0.11
C PRO A 17 11.35 21.66 1.20
N LEU A 18 10.06 21.47 0.85
CA LEU A 18 8.97 21.46 1.80
C LEU A 18 9.05 20.24 2.71
N LEU A 19 9.21 19.04 2.15
CA LEU A 19 9.37 17.82 2.94
C LEU A 19 10.65 17.86 3.77
N TYR A 20 11.74 18.42 3.24
CA TYR A 20 12.98 18.62 3.97
C TYR A 20 12.77 19.45 5.24
N GLU A 21 12.11 20.63 5.15
CA GLU A 21 11.85 21.48 6.33
C GLU A 21 10.91 20.81 7.33
N ILE A 22 9.89 20.07 6.87
CA ILE A 22 8.99 19.31 7.75
C ILE A 22 9.78 18.24 8.52
N VAL A 23 10.66 17.49 7.83
CA VAL A 23 11.48 16.45 8.43
C VAL A 23 12.46 17.04 9.43
N LYS A 24 13.12 18.15 9.07
CA LYS A 24 14.05 18.90 9.94
C LYS A 24 13.38 19.37 11.23
N ALA A 25 12.18 19.94 11.14
CA ALA A 25 11.48 20.49 12.30
C ALA A 25 10.86 19.42 13.22
N ASN A 26 10.36 18.32 12.66
CA ASN A 26 9.48 17.41 13.40
C ASN A 26 10.00 15.98 13.55
N MET A 27 10.93 15.54 12.69
CA MET A 27 11.25 14.11 12.50
C MET A 27 12.72 13.78 12.79
N ILE A 28 13.49 14.75 13.27
CA ILE A 28 14.86 14.55 13.74
C ILE A 28 14.83 14.13 15.20
N HIS A 29 15.45 13.00 15.50
CA HIS A 29 15.60 12.55 16.87
C HIS A 29 16.59 13.47 17.60
N GLY A 30 16.23 13.91 18.81
CA GLY A 30 17.14 14.72 19.64
C GLY A 30 18.42 13.97 20.02
N GLN A 31 19.42 14.70 20.52
CA GLN A 31 20.67 14.09 21.03
C GLN A 31 20.31 13.04 22.10
N CYS A 32 20.90 11.85 22.04
CA CYS A 32 20.76 10.81 23.07
C CYS A 32 21.99 9.90 23.10
N GLY A 33 21.99 8.89 23.96
CA GLY A 33 23.09 7.93 24.07
C GLY A 33 24.28 8.53 24.82
N LEU A 34 25.47 8.36 24.26
CA LEU A 34 26.70 8.94 24.81
C LEU A 34 26.70 10.48 24.75
N LEU A 35 26.03 11.06 23.76
CA LEU A 35 25.95 12.51 23.57
C LEU A 35 25.00 13.18 24.58
N ASN A 36 23.95 12.47 25.01
CA ASN A 36 23.05 12.95 26.05
C ASN A 36 22.37 11.77 26.77
N LYS A 37 22.87 11.43 27.96
CA LYS A 37 22.36 10.33 28.78
C LYS A 37 21.01 10.66 29.43
N ASN A 38 20.66 11.95 29.54
CA ASN A 38 19.46 12.45 30.22
C ASN A 38 18.25 12.57 29.29
N SER A 39 18.41 12.26 28.00
CA SER A 39 17.33 12.39 27.03
C SER A 39 16.14 11.48 27.39
N PRO A 40 14.88 11.93 27.21
CA PRO A 40 13.68 11.15 27.61
C PRO A 40 13.58 9.76 26.99
N CYS A 41 14.29 9.51 25.88
CA CYS A 41 14.32 8.21 25.22
C CYS A 41 15.30 7.22 25.86
N MET A 42 16.22 7.66 26.72
CA MET A 42 17.21 6.80 27.37
C MET A 42 16.55 5.95 28.45
N LYS A 43 16.68 4.64 28.35
CA LYS A 43 16.19 3.67 29.34
C LYS A 43 17.26 2.61 29.57
N GLY A 44 17.71 2.43 30.80
CA GLY A 44 18.75 1.44 31.12
C GLY A 44 20.07 1.69 30.38
N GLY A 45 20.48 2.95 30.19
CA GLY A 45 21.72 3.31 29.49
C GLY A 45 21.68 3.17 27.96
N VAL A 46 20.59 2.65 27.40
CA VAL A 46 20.39 2.51 25.95
C VAL A 46 19.25 3.38 25.45
N CYS A 47 19.32 3.83 24.21
CA CYS A 47 18.19 4.52 23.60
C CYS A 47 17.05 3.52 23.38
N SER A 48 15.90 3.72 24.02
CA SER A 48 14.70 2.87 23.83
C SER A 48 14.15 2.87 22.39
N LYS A 49 14.66 3.78 21.53
CA LYS A 49 14.35 3.87 20.11
C LYS A 49 15.45 3.26 19.22
N ARG A 50 16.47 2.62 19.82
CA ARG A 50 17.55 1.88 19.15
C ARG A 50 18.42 2.74 18.21
N TYR A 51 18.66 3.99 18.58
CA TYR A 51 19.63 4.83 17.86
C TYR A 51 21.06 4.64 18.38
N PRO A 52 22.09 4.75 17.50
CA PRO A 52 21.98 4.94 16.05
C PRO A 52 21.45 3.68 15.35
N VAL A 53 20.67 3.87 14.29
CA VAL A 53 20.11 2.76 13.50
C VAL A 53 21.11 2.38 12.42
N THR A 54 21.31 1.09 12.19
CA THR A 54 22.21 0.56 11.15
C THR A 54 21.88 1.14 9.77
N LEU A 55 22.92 1.60 9.06
CA LEU A 55 22.80 2.06 7.68
C LEU A 55 22.63 0.86 6.73
N ILE A 56 21.77 1.01 5.73
CA ILE A 56 21.55 0.00 4.70
C ILE A 56 21.33 0.68 3.35
N GLN A 57 21.98 0.13 2.31
CA GLN A 57 22.00 0.72 0.96
C GLN A 57 20.70 0.52 0.18
N GLU A 58 19.91 -0.48 0.53
CA GLU A 58 18.65 -0.82 -0.17
C GLU A 58 17.61 -1.31 0.83
N THR A 59 16.33 -1.10 0.53
CA THR A 59 15.23 -1.59 1.37
C THR A 59 15.13 -3.11 1.30
N GLN A 60 15.16 -3.77 2.46
CA GLN A 60 15.13 -5.23 2.61
C GLN A 60 13.90 -5.68 3.40
N ARG A 61 13.49 -6.94 3.21
CA ARG A 61 12.47 -7.57 4.06
C ARG A 61 13.08 -7.85 5.43
N GLY A 62 12.46 -7.36 6.51
CA GLY A 62 12.90 -7.68 7.87
C GLY A 62 12.39 -9.03 8.34
N GLU A 63 13.10 -9.59 9.33
CA GLU A 63 12.81 -10.89 9.95
C GLU A 63 11.49 -10.89 10.74
N ASP A 64 11.05 -9.72 11.23
CA ASP A 64 9.81 -9.52 11.99
C ASP A 64 8.62 -9.12 11.13
N GLY A 65 8.75 -9.23 9.79
CA GLY A 65 7.72 -8.81 8.84
C GLY A 65 7.67 -7.30 8.56
N TYR A 66 8.49 -6.49 9.24
CA TYR A 66 8.64 -5.07 8.93
C TYR A 66 9.82 -4.84 7.95
N PRO A 67 9.66 -4.02 6.90
CA PRO A 67 10.78 -3.72 6.02
C PRO A 67 11.90 -2.96 6.75
N LYS A 68 13.15 -3.35 6.50
CA LYS A 68 14.34 -2.57 6.84
C LYS A 68 14.54 -1.57 5.70
N TYR A 69 14.17 -0.31 5.91
CA TYR A 69 14.22 0.72 4.86
C TYR A 69 15.63 1.26 4.61
N ARG A 70 15.97 1.50 3.34
CA ARG A 70 17.21 2.16 2.92
C ARG A 70 17.46 3.44 3.72
N ARG A 71 18.70 3.57 4.20
CA ARG A 71 19.20 4.63 5.09
C ARG A 71 20.69 4.83 4.81
N ARG A 72 21.03 5.83 4.00
CA ARG A 72 22.41 6.12 3.55
C ARG A 72 23.02 7.30 4.29
N SER A 73 24.29 7.22 4.63
CA SER A 73 25.03 8.38 5.15
C SER A 73 25.29 9.41 4.05
N THR A 74 25.85 10.57 4.42
CA THR A 74 26.38 11.54 3.44
C THR A 74 27.47 10.95 2.54
N ASN A 75 28.31 10.06 3.05
CA ASN A 75 29.33 9.34 2.26
C ASN A 75 28.72 8.40 1.22
N ASP A 76 27.46 7.99 1.44
CA ASP A 76 26.71 7.08 0.57
C ASP A 76 25.70 7.83 -0.32
N GLY A 77 25.83 9.17 -0.43
CA GLY A 77 24.93 10.01 -1.22
C GLY A 77 23.58 10.30 -0.54
N GLY A 78 23.51 10.20 0.78
CA GLY A 78 22.41 10.72 1.60
C GLY A 78 22.58 12.22 1.91
N PHE A 79 21.50 12.85 2.37
CA PHE A 79 21.51 14.27 2.72
C PHE A 79 21.73 14.50 4.22
N LYS A 80 22.12 15.73 4.58
CA LYS A 80 22.32 16.17 5.96
C LYS A 80 21.36 17.31 6.32
N VAL A 81 21.19 17.54 7.61
CA VAL A 81 20.44 18.66 8.18
C VAL A 81 21.30 19.38 9.22
N SER A 82 21.31 20.70 9.19
CA SER A 82 22.00 21.52 10.18
C SER A 82 21.02 21.98 11.25
N ILE A 83 21.26 21.61 12.51
CA ILE A 83 20.46 22.03 13.67
C ILE A 83 21.43 22.59 14.72
N GLU A 84 21.19 23.83 15.16
CA GLU A 84 22.02 24.50 16.18
C GLU A 84 23.53 24.44 15.87
N SER A 85 23.88 24.65 14.59
CA SER A 85 25.26 24.59 14.06
C SER A 85 25.92 23.21 14.07
N ILE A 86 25.14 22.14 14.26
CA ILE A 86 25.60 20.75 14.15
C ILE A 86 25.02 20.14 12.88
N ASP A 87 25.90 19.63 12.02
CA ASP A 87 25.51 18.86 10.84
C ASP A 87 25.19 17.40 11.22
N LEU A 88 24.01 16.94 10.82
CA LEU A 88 23.48 15.64 11.15
C LEU A 88 23.08 14.91 9.86
N ASP A 89 23.46 13.65 9.75
CA ASP A 89 23.00 12.78 8.68
C ASP A 89 22.39 11.48 9.23
N ASN A 90 22.08 10.52 8.36
CA ASN A 90 21.51 9.25 8.78
C ASN A 90 22.48 8.35 9.59
N SER A 91 23.78 8.63 9.57
CA SER A 91 24.82 7.91 10.33
C SER A 91 24.97 8.46 11.75
N SER A 92 24.75 9.76 11.90
CA SER A 92 24.56 10.37 13.21
C SER A 92 23.30 9.78 13.86
N ILE A 93 23.23 9.76 15.19
CA ILE A 93 22.17 9.18 16.04
C ILE A 93 20.73 9.71 15.76
N LYS A 94 20.51 10.40 14.64
CA LYS A 94 19.40 11.32 14.44
C LYS A 94 18.87 11.35 13.02
N SER A 95 18.26 10.27 12.52
CA SER A 95 17.39 10.49 11.37
C SER A 95 16.17 9.58 11.22
N ILE A 96 15.14 10.24 10.71
CA ILE A 96 13.82 9.81 10.29
C ILE A 96 13.19 8.76 11.19
N LYS A 97 12.59 9.30 12.25
CA LYS A 97 11.53 8.61 12.94
C LYS A 97 10.25 8.74 12.09
N TYR A 98 9.91 7.70 11.33
CA TYR A 98 8.50 7.27 11.20
C TYR A 98 7.58 8.12 10.28
N VAL A 99 8.09 8.71 9.19
CA VAL A 99 7.22 9.41 8.20
C VAL A 99 6.08 8.49 7.75
N CYS A 100 6.38 7.27 7.31
CA CYS A 100 5.35 6.35 6.85
C CYS A 100 4.50 5.80 8.01
N LYS A 101 5.10 5.49 9.17
CA LYS A 101 4.34 4.88 10.27
C LYS A 101 3.21 5.79 10.74
N TYR A 102 3.45 7.08 10.99
CA TYR A 102 2.40 7.96 11.52
C TYR A 102 1.33 8.31 10.48
N VAL A 103 1.70 8.41 9.19
CA VAL A 103 0.73 8.60 8.10
C VAL A 103 -0.17 7.36 7.93
N THR A 104 0.36 6.14 8.15
CA THR A 104 -0.39 4.89 7.90
C THR A 104 -0.93 4.19 9.15
N LYS A 105 -0.52 4.58 10.37
CA LYS A 105 -0.93 3.91 11.62
C LYS A 105 -2.42 4.06 11.93
N GLY A 106 -3.10 5.04 11.31
CA GLY A 106 -4.51 5.32 11.55
C GLY A 106 -4.77 5.87 12.96
N SER A 107 -5.99 6.34 13.18
CA SER A 107 -6.45 6.81 14.50
C SER A 107 -6.44 5.66 15.51
N ASP A 108 -6.07 5.95 16.76
CA ASP A 108 -6.05 4.93 17.80
C ASP A 108 -7.48 4.39 18.02
N HIS A 109 -7.56 3.09 18.26
CA HIS A 109 -8.83 2.37 18.39
C HIS A 109 -9.05 1.98 19.85
N ALA A 110 -10.23 2.26 20.37
CA ALA A 110 -10.61 1.94 21.74
C ALA A 110 -11.94 1.19 21.73
N ALA A 111 -12.00 0.09 22.48
CA ALA A 111 -13.25 -0.56 22.84
C ALA A 111 -13.67 -0.06 24.22
N PHE A 112 -14.91 0.40 24.37
CA PHE A 112 -15.44 0.86 25.65
C PHE A 112 -16.79 0.21 25.94
N GLY A 113 -17.01 -0.10 27.22
CA GLY A 113 -18.20 -0.80 27.67
C GLY A 113 -19.37 0.13 27.96
N LEU A 114 -20.54 -0.10 27.36
CA LEU A 114 -21.77 0.66 27.60
C LEU A 114 -22.67 -0.05 28.62
N GLY A 115 -22.17 -0.20 29.85
CA GLY A 115 -22.94 -0.71 31.00
C GLY A 115 -23.07 -2.24 31.09
N LYS A 116 -23.42 -2.73 32.29
CA LYS A 116 -23.70 -4.14 32.56
C LYS A 116 -25.20 -4.40 32.33
N SER A 117 -25.55 -5.20 31.33
CA SER A 117 -26.86 -5.83 31.24
C SER A 117 -26.82 -7.21 31.89
N ASP A 118 -27.92 -7.63 32.54
CA ASP A 118 -28.09 -8.98 33.13
C ASP A 118 -28.08 -10.11 32.08
N HIS A 119 -28.06 -9.76 30.80
CA HIS A 119 -27.85 -10.67 29.69
C HIS A 119 -26.50 -10.38 28.99
N THR A 120 -25.69 -11.43 28.81
CA THR A 120 -24.44 -11.42 28.03
C THR A 120 -24.73 -11.26 26.54
N ASP A 121 -24.79 -10.02 26.09
CA ASP A 121 -24.82 -9.65 24.67
C ASP A 121 -23.53 -8.88 24.36
N GLU A 122 -22.47 -9.57 23.92
CA GLU A 122 -21.14 -8.97 23.69
C GLU A 122 -21.17 -7.76 22.75
N ILE A 123 -22.12 -7.72 21.80
CA ILE A 123 -22.29 -6.63 20.84
C ILE A 123 -22.88 -5.38 21.52
N LYS A 124 -23.81 -5.55 22.46
CA LYS A 124 -24.35 -4.42 23.24
C LYS A 124 -23.44 -3.95 24.35
N ILE A 125 -22.58 -4.85 24.85
CA ILE A 125 -21.70 -4.56 25.99
C ILE A 125 -20.50 -3.71 25.55
N TYR A 126 -19.95 -3.91 24.35
CA TYR A 126 -18.76 -3.19 23.88
C TYR A 126 -19.00 -2.45 22.58
N GLU A 127 -18.74 -1.14 22.59
CA GLU A 127 -18.67 -0.33 21.38
C GLU A 127 -17.22 -0.10 20.96
N SER A 128 -17.00 -0.16 19.65
CA SER A 128 -15.70 -0.16 19.01
C SER A 128 -15.48 1.18 18.32
N GLY A 129 -14.80 2.10 18.98
CA GLY A 129 -14.62 3.48 18.51
C GLY A 129 -13.20 3.79 18.05
N ARG A 130 -13.08 4.79 17.16
CA ARG A 130 -11.78 5.43 16.86
C ARG A 130 -11.70 6.75 17.59
N TYR A 131 -10.62 6.96 18.33
CA TYR A 131 -10.30 8.24 18.94
C TYR A 131 -9.64 9.16 17.91
N ILE A 132 -10.23 10.32 17.69
CA ILE A 132 -9.63 11.41 16.90
C ILE A 132 -9.31 12.57 17.85
N SER A 133 -8.18 13.25 17.65
CA SER A 133 -7.84 14.42 18.45
C SER A 133 -8.82 15.57 18.16
N SER A 134 -8.97 16.53 19.08
CA SER A 134 -9.80 17.72 18.88
C SER A 134 -9.38 18.52 17.65
N SER A 135 -8.07 18.62 17.39
CA SER A 135 -7.51 19.26 16.19
C SER A 135 -7.89 18.52 14.90
N GLU A 136 -7.77 17.18 14.87
CA GLU A 136 -8.16 16.38 13.70
C GLU A 136 -9.68 16.45 13.48
N ALA A 137 -10.48 16.44 14.54
CA ALA A 137 -11.93 16.57 14.48
C ALA A 137 -12.36 17.91 13.88
N ALA A 138 -11.79 19.02 14.34
CA ALA A 138 -12.06 20.35 13.76
C ALA A 138 -11.67 20.41 12.28
N TRP A 139 -10.51 19.84 11.91
CA TRP A 139 -10.05 19.77 10.52
C TRP A 139 -11.03 19.00 9.62
N LYS A 140 -11.55 17.87 10.11
CA LYS A 140 -12.58 17.06 9.42
C LYS A 140 -13.90 17.82 9.28
N ILE A 141 -14.38 18.45 10.36
CA ILE A 141 -15.65 19.21 10.36
C ILE A 141 -15.60 20.35 9.36
N LEU A 142 -14.46 21.04 9.26
CA LEU A 142 -14.23 22.14 8.34
C LEU A 142 -13.90 21.69 6.91
N GLY A 143 -13.80 20.38 6.65
CA GLY A 143 -13.57 19.83 5.31
C GLY A 143 -12.15 20.05 4.77
N PHE A 144 -11.19 20.34 5.63
CA PHE A 144 -9.80 20.53 5.21
C PHE A 144 -9.13 19.20 4.82
N TYR A 145 -8.24 19.25 3.83
CA TYR A 145 -7.42 18.10 3.47
C TYR A 145 -6.49 17.72 4.63
N ILE A 146 -6.56 16.46 5.07
CA ILE A 146 -5.79 15.93 6.21
C ILE A 146 -4.49 15.28 5.75
N HIS A 147 -4.55 14.60 4.60
CA HIS A 147 -3.40 13.99 3.97
C HIS A 147 -3.63 13.96 2.47
N ASP A 148 -2.57 14.15 1.71
CA ASP A 148 -2.55 13.84 0.29
C ASP A 148 -1.70 12.58 0.08
N ARG A 149 -2.03 11.79 -0.95
CA ARG A 149 -1.29 10.58 -1.30
C ARG A 149 -1.00 10.60 -2.78
N TYR A 150 0.27 10.81 -3.09
CA TYR A 150 0.80 10.72 -4.44
C TYR A 150 1.82 9.57 -4.54
N PRO A 151 1.71 8.69 -5.54
CA PRO A 151 0.62 8.61 -6.53
C PRO A 151 -0.68 8.04 -5.94
N ALA A 152 -1.80 8.29 -6.62
CA ALA A 152 -3.09 7.72 -6.25
C ALA A 152 -3.06 6.18 -6.32
N ILE A 153 -3.53 5.52 -5.27
CA ILE A 153 -3.62 4.05 -5.20
C ILE A 153 -5.07 3.62 -5.40
N ILE A 154 -5.31 2.82 -6.44
CA ILE A 154 -6.63 2.26 -6.75
C ILE A 154 -6.65 0.81 -6.28
N HIS A 155 -7.58 0.47 -5.39
CA HIS A 155 -7.77 -0.92 -4.97
C HIS A 155 -8.44 -1.72 -6.07
N LEU A 156 -7.88 -2.89 -6.32
CA LEU A 156 -8.32 -3.84 -7.33
C LEU A 156 -8.75 -5.13 -6.63
N ASP A 157 -9.99 -5.52 -6.89
CA ASP A 157 -10.63 -6.70 -6.34
C ASP A 157 -9.96 -7.95 -6.88
N VAL A 158 -9.91 -9.00 -6.05
CA VAL A 158 -9.53 -10.34 -6.48
C VAL A 158 -10.37 -11.34 -5.71
N HIS A 159 -10.97 -12.26 -6.45
CA HIS A 159 -11.82 -13.31 -5.93
C HIS A 159 -11.95 -14.42 -6.98
N LEU A 160 -12.34 -15.62 -6.55
CA LEU A 160 -12.67 -16.70 -7.47
C LEU A 160 -13.98 -16.38 -8.21
N GLU A 161 -14.26 -17.14 -9.26
CA GLU A 161 -15.54 -17.06 -9.97
C GLU A 161 -16.71 -17.27 -8.99
N ASN A 162 -17.69 -16.37 -9.02
CA ASN A 162 -18.83 -16.31 -8.09
C ASN A 162 -18.45 -16.11 -6.59
N GLY A 163 -17.19 -15.78 -6.31
CA GLY A 163 -16.68 -15.51 -4.96
C GLY A 163 -16.69 -14.03 -4.57
N GLN A 164 -17.48 -13.17 -5.23
CA GLN A 164 -17.55 -11.74 -4.91
C GLN A 164 -18.03 -11.54 -3.46
N ARG A 165 -17.38 -10.61 -2.75
CA ARG A 165 -17.88 -10.20 -1.43
C ARG A 165 -18.99 -9.16 -1.59
N VAL A 166 -20.21 -9.53 -1.22
CA VAL A 166 -21.37 -8.64 -1.24
C VAL A 166 -21.76 -8.26 0.19
N TYR A 167 -21.93 -6.96 0.44
CA TYR A 167 -22.38 -6.43 1.72
C TYR A 167 -23.83 -5.95 1.59
N PHE A 168 -24.73 -6.55 2.37
CA PHE A 168 -26.14 -6.19 2.39
C PHE A 168 -26.44 -5.23 3.54
N THR A 169 -27.19 -4.18 3.24
CA THR A 169 -27.87 -3.31 4.19
C THR A 169 -29.32 -3.18 3.72
N ALA A 170 -30.26 -2.88 4.63
CA ALA A 170 -31.68 -2.78 4.29
C ALA A 170 -31.96 -1.86 3.08
N ASN A 171 -31.13 -0.83 2.89
CA ASN A 171 -31.28 0.17 1.83
C ASN A 171 -30.58 -0.20 0.52
N ASN A 172 -29.70 -1.20 0.50
CA ASN A 172 -28.89 -1.53 -0.69
C ASN A 172 -29.19 -2.90 -1.31
N VAL A 173 -30.11 -3.67 -0.71
CA VAL A 173 -30.42 -5.05 -1.15
C VAL A 173 -30.81 -5.08 -2.63
N ALA A 174 -31.71 -4.19 -3.06
CA ALA A 174 -32.19 -4.11 -4.44
C ALA A 174 -31.05 -3.91 -5.45
N GLU A 175 -30.14 -2.96 -5.21
CA GLU A 175 -29.00 -2.70 -6.10
C GLU A 175 -27.94 -3.81 -6.07
N ARG A 176 -27.85 -4.55 -4.97
CA ARG A 176 -26.90 -5.66 -4.81
C ARG A 176 -27.40 -6.96 -5.42
N ILE A 177 -28.71 -7.13 -5.56
CA ILE A 177 -29.32 -8.24 -6.31
C ILE A 177 -28.85 -8.22 -7.77
N GLU A 178 -28.65 -7.04 -8.35
CA GLU A 178 -28.14 -6.88 -9.73
C GLU A 178 -26.67 -7.31 -9.89
N ASN A 179 -25.96 -7.67 -8.81
CA ASN A 179 -24.55 -8.10 -8.81
C ASN A 179 -23.65 -7.21 -9.68
N PRO A 180 -23.47 -5.92 -9.30
CA PRO A 180 -22.64 -5.01 -10.08
C PRO A 180 -21.21 -5.54 -10.24
N PRO A 181 -20.60 -5.35 -11.42
CA PRO A 181 -19.29 -5.92 -11.71
C PRO A 181 -18.22 -5.38 -10.75
N THR A 182 -17.37 -6.28 -10.29
CA THR A 182 -16.15 -5.92 -9.57
C THR A 182 -15.11 -5.34 -10.53
N THR A 183 -14.07 -4.71 -9.98
CA THR A 183 -12.95 -4.23 -10.80
C THR A 183 -12.29 -5.37 -11.60
N LEU A 184 -12.24 -6.60 -11.07
CA LEU A 184 -11.69 -7.75 -11.79
C LEU A 184 -12.56 -8.14 -12.99
N GLN A 185 -13.88 -8.22 -12.79
CA GLN A 185 -14.81 -8.59 -13.86
C GLN A 185 -14.84 -7.53 -14.96
N ALA A 186 -14.84 -6.26 -14.60
CA ALA A 186 -14.77 -5.18 -15.57
C ALA A 186 -13.42 -5.13 -16.30
N PHE A 187 -12.32 -5.54 -15.64
CA PHE A 187 -11.04 -5.70 -16.32
C PHE A 187 -11.11 -6.77 -17.43
N PHE A 188 -11.74 -7.92 -17.15
CA PHE A 188 -11.98 -8.94 -18.16
C PHE A 188 -12.82 -8.41 -19.34
N GLN A 189 -13.87 -7.64 -19.07
CA GLN A 189 -14.71 -7.04 -20.10
C GLN A 189 -13.94 -6.06 -21.00
N ILE A 190 -13.10 -5.20 -20.44
CA ILE A 190 -12.28 -4.30 -21.29
C ILE A 190 -11.20 -5.08 -22.04
N CYS A 191 -10.67 -6.18 -21.50
CA CYS A 191 -9.75 -7.04 -22.25
C CYS A 191 -10.44 -7.75 -23.42
N GLN A 192 -11.76 -8.00 -23.35
CA GLN A 192 -12.50 -8.55 -24.49
C GLN A 192 -12.67 -7.54 -25.62
N THR A 193 -12.85 -6.25 -25.29
CA THR A 193 -13.28 -5.22 -26.24
C THR A 193 -12.17 -4.25 -26.69
N ASP A 194 -11.17 -3.99 -25.85
CA ASP A 194 -10.10 -3.03 -26.10
C ASP A 194 -8.75 -3.74 -26.29
N ASN A 195 -8.19 -3.62 -27.51
CA ASN A 195 -6.89 -4.19 -27.85
C ASN A 195 -5.75 -3.67 -26.96
N PHE A 196 -5.84 -2.43 -26.48
CA PHE A 196 -4.83 -1.89 -25.57
C PHE A 196 -4.89 -2.57 -24.20
N ALA A 197 -6.10 -2.81 -23.67
CA ALA A 197 -6.27 -3.47 -22.38
C ALA A 197 -5.66 -4.89 -22.39
N ARG A 198 -5.69 -5.58 -23.54
CA ARG A 198 -5.05 -6.90 -23.72
C ARG A 198 -3.53 -6.89 -23.50
N THR A 199 -2.89 -5.73 -23.60
CA THR A 199 -1.45 -5.58 -23.37
C THR A 199 -1.08 -5.41 -21.90
N LEU A 200 -2.06 -5.17 -21.03
CA LEU A 200 -1.84 -4.77 -19.64
C LEU A 200 -1.91 -5.97 -18.69
N LEU A 201 -1.09 -5.89 -17.63
CA LEU A 201 -1.30 -6.67 -16.41
C LEU A 201 -2.40 -6.02 -15.56
N TYR A 202 -3.08 -6.80 -14.74
CA TYR A 202 -4.18 -6.27 -13.92
C TYR A 202 -3.76 -5.10 -13.01
N PRO A 203 -2.62 -5.13 -12.28
CA PRO A 203 -2.16 -3.97 -11.48
C PRO A 203 -1.88 -2.69 -12.30
N GLN A 204 -1.64 -2.82 -13.60
CA GLN A 204 -1.32 -1.69 -14.47
C GLN A 204 -2.56 -0.97 -14.99
N VAL A 205 -3.74 -1.59 -14.92
CA VAL A 205 -4.99 -1.02 -15.46
C VAL A 205 -5.26 0.39 -14.92
N ALA A 206 -4.98 0.62 -13.63
CA ALA A 206 -5.24 1.89 -12.96
C ALA A 206 -4.41 3.06 -13.53
N SER A 207 -3.25 2.77 -14.13
CA SER A 207 -2.40 3.79 -14.75
C SER A 207 -2.97 4.31 -16.08
N TYR A 208 -3.89 3.57 -16.72
CA TYR A 208 -4.44 3.90 -18.04
C TYR A 208 -5.96 4.07 -18.06
N TYR A 209 -6.66 3.45 -17.12
CA TYR A 209 -8.11 3.50 -16.98
C TYR A 209 -8.49 4.05 -15.61
N VAL A 210 -9.66 4.69 -15.56
CA VAL A 210 -10.31 5.17 -14.33
C VAL A 210 -11.54 4.32 -14.08
N TRP A 211 -11.74 3.91 -12.83
CA TRP A 211 -12.97 3.27 -12.38
C TRP A 211 -14.07 4.32 -12.23
N LYS A 212 -15.09 4.28 -13.09
CA LYS A 212 -16.23 5.19 -13.06
C LYS A 212 -17.50 4.44 -13.42
N ASN A 213 -18.58 4.67 -12.66
CA ASN A 213 -19.89 4.06 -12.90
C ASN A 213 -19.81 2.53 -13.09
N LYS A 214 -19.08 1.87 -12.17
CA LYS A 214 -18.87 0.42 -12.17
C LYS A 214 -18.18 -0.13 -13.44
N ASN A 215 -17.42 0.69 -14.15
CA ASN A 215 -16.70 0.31 -15.36
C ASN A 215 -15.33 0.99 -15.45
N PHE A 216 -14.42 0.41 -16.24
CA PHE A 216 -13.16 1.04 -16.59
C PHE A 216 -13.31 1.90 -17.84
N VAL A 217 -12.91 3.17 -17.75
CA VAL A 217 -12.92 4.12 -18.87
C VAL A 217 -11.50 4.66 -19.06
N ARG A 218 -11.06 4.82 -20.32
CA ARG A 218 -9.73 5.36 -20.63
C ARG A 218 -9.50 6.72 -19.96
N ARG A 219 -8.30 6.93 -19.43
CA ARG A 219 -7.88 8.22 -18.88
C ARG A 219 -7.85 9.28 -19.98
N LYS A 220 -8.31 10.48 -19.62
CA LYS A 220 -8.25 11.67 -20.48
C LYS A 220 -7.02 12.55 -20.20
N GLN A 221 -6.39 12.36 -19.04
CA GLN A 221 -5.22 13.10 -18.56
C GLN A 221 -4.02 12.18 -18.42
N GLY A 222 -2.81 12.76 -18.52
CA GLY A 222 -1.54 12.04 -18.46
C GLY A 222 -0.71 12.15 -19.74
N GLN A 223 0.39 11.39 -19.77
CA GLN A 223 1.30 11.31 -20.92
C GLN A 223 0.69 10.45 -22.03
N ASN A 224 0.95 10.80 -23.30
CA ASN A 224 0.56 9.95 -24.43
C ASN A 224 1.33 8.63 -24.37
N VAL A 225 0.64 7.53 -24.65
CA VAL A 225 1.29 6.23 -24.80
C VAL A 225 1.75 6.09 -26.26
N GLU A 226 3.04 5.87 -26.45
CA GLU A 226 3.62 5.65 -27.77
C GLU A 226 3.00 4.42 -28.46
N GLY A 227 2.69 4.54 -29.75
CA GLY A 227 2.03 3.47 -30.52
C GLY A 227 0.53 3.30 -30.26
N TRP A 228 -0.07 4.04 -29.33
CA TRP A 228 -1.50 3.91 -28.99
C TRP A 228 -2.23 5.27 -28.98
N PRO A 229 -2.73 5.72 -30.16
CA PRO A 229 -3.47 6.98 -30.28
C PRO A 229 -4.67 7.03 -29.33
N GLY A 230 -4.81 8.14 -28.60
CA GLY A 230 -5.91 8.35 -27.66
C GLY A 230 -5.79 7.61 -26.33
N VAL A 231 -4.67 6.92 -26.07
CA VAL A 231 -4.38 6.32 -24.76
C VAL A 231 -3.46 7.24 -23.97
N LYS A 232 -3.85 7.48 -22.71
CA LYS A 232 -3.10 8.30 -21.75
C LYS A 232 -2.64 7.44 -20.58
N LYS A 233 -1.41 7.70 -20.12
CA LYS A 233 -0.82 7.10 -18.92
C LYS A 233 -0.65 8.15 -17.84
N ASP A 234 -1.11 7.83 -16.65
CA ASP A 234 -0.94 8.62 -15.45
C ASP A 234 -0.17 7.81 -14.38
N THR A 235 0.17 8.47 -13.28
CA THR A 235 0.97 7.94 -12.18
C THR A 235 0.21 7.02 -11.23
N ALA A 236 -1.12 6.92 -11.36
CA ALA A 236 -1.96 6.07 -10.53
C ALA A 236 -1.52 4.59 -10.56
N LEU A 237 -1.53 3.94 -9.40
CA LEU A 237 -1.09 2.55 -9.22
C LEU A 237 -2.26 1.66 -8.80
N GLY A 238 -2.39 0.50 -9.46
CA GLY A 238 -3.36 -0.52 -9.09
C GLY A 238 -2.80 -1.43 -8.00
N ARG A 239 -3.47 -1.51 -6.87
CA ARG A 239 -3.14 -2.41 -5.76
C ARG A 239 -4.16 -3.53 -5.68
N VAL A 240 -3.74 -4.73 -6.10
CA VAL A 240 -4.52 -5.96 -5.89
C VAL A 240 -4.43 -6.36 -4.43
N TYR A 241 -5.58 -6.70 -3.81
CA TYR A 241 -5.62 -7.11 -2.41
C TYR A 241 -4.65 -8.26 -2.08
N THR A 242 -4.08 -8.21 -0.88
CA THR A 242 -3.24 -9.30 -0.36
C THR A 242 -4.12 -10.49 -0.03
N ILE A 243 -3.76 -11.66 -0.55
CA ILE A 243 -4.42 -12.93 -0.24
C ILE A 243 -3.43 -13.77 0.56
N HIS A 244 -3.92 -14.39 1.64
CA HIS A 244 -3.11 -15.28 2.47
C HIS A 244 -2.82 -16.59 1.71
N PRO A 245 -1.60 -17.15 1.76
CA PRO A 245 -1.25 -18.39 1.06
C PRO A 245 -2.18 -19.59 1.34
N ASN A 246 -2.76 -19.67 2.55
CA ASN A 246 -3.75 -20.71 2.90
C ASN A 246 -5.00 -20.68 2.01
N ASN A 247 -5.37 -19.53 1.43
CA ASN A 247 -6.38 -19.48 0.38
C ASN A 247 -5.69 -19.76 -0.96
N VAL A 248 -5.32 -21.03 -1.15
CA VAL A 248 -4.43 -21.49 -2.21
C VAL A 248 -4.88 -21.01 -3.59
N GLU A 249 -6.12 -21.29 -3.97
CA GLU A 249 -6.61 -20.95 -5.31
C GLU A 249 -6.68 -19.44 -5.57
N CYS A 250 -7.19 -18.66 -4.61
CA CYS A 250 -7.26 -17.21 -4.78
C CYS A 250 -5.87 -16.55 -4.73
N TYR A 251 -4.94 -17.12 -3.95
CA TYR A 251 -3.55 -16.68 -3.92
C TYR A 251 -2.87 -16.89 -5.28
N HIS A 252 -3.01 -18.07 -5.89
CA HIS A 252 -2.45 -18.34 -7.22
C HIS A 252 -3.13 -17.52 -8.32
N LEU A 253 -4.45 -17.32 -8.24
CA LEU A 253 -5.17 -16.39 -9.12
C LEU A 253 -4.57 -14.97 -9.05
N ARG A 254 -4.32 -14.47 -7.83
CA ARG A 254 -3.66 -13.17 -7.65
C ARG A 254 -2.29 -13.14 -8.32
N LEU A 255 -1.48 -14.19 -8.19
CA LEU A 255 -0.16 -14.25 -8.84
C LEU A 255 -0.29 -14.25 -10.36
N LEU A 256 -1.20 -15.05 -10.92
CA LEU A 256 -1.47 -15.07 -12.37
C LEU A 256 -1.88 -13.69 -12.88
N LEU A 257 -2.69 -12.93 -12.16
CA LEU A 257 -3.08 -11.56 -12.53
C LEU A 257 -1.91 -10.56 -12.56
N HIS A 258 -0.79 -10.87 -11.91
CA HIS A 258 0.45 -10.07 -11.99
C HIS A 258 1.37 -10.53 -13.12
N TYR A 259 1.07 -11.63 -13.81
CA TYR A 259 1.95 -12.23 -14.81
C TYR A 259 1.30 -12.32 -16.20
N VAL A 260 0.03 -12.70 -16.26
CA VAL A 260 -0.73 -12.86 -17.50
C VAL A 260 -1.30 -11.52 -17.94
N LYS A 261 -0.98 -11.12 -19.17
CA LYS A 261 -1.50 -9.91 -19.80
C LYS A 261 -2.87 -10.16 -20.42
N GLY A 262 -3.75 -9.18 -20.30
CA GLY A 262 -5.01 -9.15 -21.03
C GLY A 262 -6.00 -10.29 -20.79
N PRO A 263 -6.13 -10.87 -19.58
CA PRO A 263 -7.06 -11.97 -19.37
C PRO A 263 -8.50 -11.55 -19.68
N THR A 264 -9.21 -12.37 -20.45
CA THR A 264 -10.60 -12.10 -20.85
C THR A 264 -11.64 -12.81 -19.98
N SER A 265 -11.21 -13.78 -19.15
CA SER A 265 -12.08 -14.54 -18.24
C SER A 265 -11.24 -15.30 -17.21
N TYR A 266 -11.92 -15.93 -16.24
CA TYR A 266 -11.28 -16.89 -15.31
C TYR A 266 -10.72 -18.10 -16.05
N SER A 267 -11.45 -18.64 -17.04
CA SER A 267 -10.99 -19.78 -17.84
C SER A 267 -9.75 -19.43 -18.67
N PHE A 268 -9.66 -18.20 -19.19
CA PHE A 268 -8.45 -17.75 -19.89
C PHE A 268 -7.20 -17.86 -19.01
N LEU A 269 -7.33 -17.50 -17.72
CA LEU A 269 -6.24 -17.61 -16.75
C LEU A 269 -5.89 -19.06 -16.38
N LYS A 270 -6.68 -20.05 -16.82
CA LYS A 270 -6.42 -21.47 -16.62
C LYS A 270 -5.78 -22.15 -17.84
N ILE A 271 -5.57 -21.41 -18.93
CA ILE A 271 -5.03 -21.97 -20.17
C ILE A 271 -3.55 -21.61 -20.32
N VAL A 272 -2.71 -22.63 -20.54
CA VAL A 272 -1.29 -22.47 -20.87
C VAL A 272 -0.99 -23.34 -22.09
N ASN A 273 -0.39 -22.76 -23.14
CA ASN A 273 -0.08 -23.48 -24.39
C ASN A 273 -1.27 -24.28 -24.97
N ASN A 274 -2.47 -23.70 -24.93
CA ASN A 274 -3.75 -24.33 -25.34
C ASN A 274 -4.19 -25.55 -24.50
N ILE A 275 -3.59 -25.77 -23.34
CA ILE A 275 -4.02 -26.79 -22.37
C ILE A 275 -4.74 -26.09 -21.23
N GLU A 276 -5.97 -26.50 -20.94
CA GLU A 276 -6.74 -26.03 -19.78
C GLU A 276 -6.38 -26.84 -18.53
N TYR A 277 -6.04 -26.14 -17.46
CA TYR A 277 -5.71 -26.72 -16.16
C TYR A 277 -6.89 -26.58 -15.19
N PRO A 278 -7.11 -27.57 -14.30
CA PRO A 278 -8.28 -27.56 -13.41
C PRO A 278 -8.23 -26.41 -12.38
N THR A 279 -7.04 -26.06 -11.91
CA THR A 279 -6.80 -25.11 -10.82
C THR A 279 -5.86 -23.99 -11.21
N PHE A 280 -5.98 -22.85 -10.53
CA PHE A 280 -5.05 -21.73 -10.73
C PHE A 280 -3.64 -22.10 -10.24
N GLN A 281 -3.54 -22.93 -9.20
CA GLN A 281 -2.26 -23.47 -8.75
C GLN A 281 -1.58 -24.32 -9.84
N ALA A 282 -2.30 -25.25 -10.49
CA ALA A 282 -1.74 -26.09 -11.54
C ALA A 282 -1.32 -25.26 -12.76
N THR A 283 -2.12 -24.26 -13.12
CA THR A 283 -1.78 -23.29 -14.18
C THR A 283 -0.48 -22.55 -13.86
N TYR A 284 -0.36 -22.05 -12.62
CA TYR A 284 0.82 -21.30 -12.19
C TYR A 284 2.09 -22.17 -12.20
N LYS A 285 1.98 -23.45 -11.80
CA LYS A 285 3.05 -24.45 -11.94
C LYS A 285 3.43 -24.67 -13.40
N ALA A 286 2.45 -24.86 -14.28
CA ALA A 286 2.68 -25.09 -15.71
C ALA A 286 3.38 -23.92 -16.43
N LEU A 287 3.24 -22.69 -15.92
CA LEU A 287 3.97 -21.52 -16.41
C LEU A 287 5.45 -21.50 -15.99
N GLY A 288 5.92 -22.45 -15.18
CA GLY A 288 7.29 -22.51 -14.68
C GLY A 288 7.59 -21.42 -13.64
N LEU A 289 6.55 -20.91 -12.95
CA LEU A 289 6.68 -19.82 -11.98
C LEU A 289 6.83 -20.32 -10.53
N LEU A 290 6.85 -21.63 -10.33
CA LEU A 290 7.26 -22.28 -9.10
C LEU A 290 8.53 -23.09 -9.42
N GLU A 291 9.58 -22.87 -8.63
CA GLU A 291 10.69 -23.81 -8.59
C GLU A 291 10.16 -25.12 -7.98
N ASP A 292 10.36 -26.23 -8.67
CA ASP A 292 10.09 -27.55 -8.09
C ASP A 292 11.25 -27.87 -7.13
N ASP A 293 10.94 -28.06 -5.84
CA ASP A 293 11.88 -28.53 -4.80
C ASP A 293 12.28 -30.02 -5.00
N ASN A 294 12.15 -30.58 -6.21
CA ASN A 294 12.47 -31.96 -6.54
C ASN A 294 13.86 -32.08 -7.21
N GLN A 295 14.89 -31.53 -6.55
CA GLN A 295 16.30 -31.88 -6.80
C GLN A 295 17.00 -32.30 -5.51
#